data_AF-A0A1H7Q2E7-F1
#
_entry.id   AF-A0A1H7Q2E7-F1
#
_cell.length_a   1.000
_cell.length_b   1.000
_cell.length_c   1.000
_cell.angle_alpha   90.00
_cell.angle_beta   90.00
_cell.angle_gamma   90.00
#
_symmetry.space_group_name_H-M   'P 1'
#
loop_
_entity.id
_entity.type
_entity.pdbx_description
1 polymer ?
#
loop_
_entity_poly.entity_id
_entity_poly.type
_entity_poly.pdbx_seq_one_letter_code
_entity_poly.pdbx_strand_id
1 'polypeptide(L)' 'MTEDLEELKRRLVVGHKRDGRSVYDETAKSELVALCLQPGASVSRLARDCGVNANQVGRWLREHGHSRRVRQVVAKA' A
#
# COMPACT_ATOMS: atom_id res chain seq x y z
N MET A 1 10.43 8.28 -11.76
CA MET A 1 10.44 7.15 -10.80
C MET A 1 10.61 7.64 -9.36
N THR A 2 11.68 8.36 -9.01
CA THR A 2 11.88 8.89 -7.65
C THR A 2 10.88 10.00 -7.31
N GLU A 3 10.52 10.84 -8.28
CA GLU A 3 9.51 11.90 -8.10
C GLU A 3 8.10 11.33 -7.87
N ASP A 4 7.71 10.30 -8.63
CA ASP A 4 6.44 9.60 -8.46
C ASP A 4 6.30 8.97 -7.06
N LEU A 5 7.40 8.44 -6.53
CA LEU A 5 7.45 7.80 -5.22
C LEU A 5 7.41 8.81 -4.07
N GLU A 6 8.06 9.97 -4.25
CA GLU A 6 7.97 11.08 -3.30
C GLU A 6 6.57 11.71 -3.28
N GLU A 7 5.89 11.80 -4.43
CA GLU A 7 4.49 12.23 -4.48
C GLU A 7 3.57 11.20 -3.81
N LEU A 8 3.81 9.91 -4.05
CA LEU A 8 3.08 8.82 -3.41
C LEU A 8 3.23 8.88 -1.87
N LYS A 9 4.46 9.06 -1.39
CA LYS A 9 4.79 9.21 0.04
C LYS A 9 4.04 10.37 0.69
N ARG A 10 3.96 11.53 0.03
CA ARG A 10 3.25 12.71 0.55
C ARG A 10 1.76 12.48 0.73
N ARG A 11 1.16 11.70 -0.19
CA ARG A 11 -0.27 11.37 -0.18
C ARG A 11 -0.60 10.19 0.73
N LEU A 12 0.37 9.32 1.00
CA LEU A 12 0.14 8.04 1.67
C LEU A 12 -0.33 8.17 3.11
N VAL A 13 0.18 9.13 3.88
CA VAL A 13 -0.22 9.36 5.28
C VAL A 13 -1.09 10.61 5.36
N VAL A 14 -2.37 10.43 5.68
CA VAL A 14 -3.35 11.53 5.78
C VAL A 14 -3.51 12.07 7.20
N GLY A 15 -2.90 11.41 8.18
CA GLY A 15 -2.90 11.88 9.56
C GLY A 15 -2.54 10.78 10.56
N HIS A 16 -2.76 11.06 11.83
CA HIS A 16 -2.51 10.14 12.93
C HIS A 16 -3.73 10.07 13.86
N LYS A 17 -4.04 8.87 14.35
CA LYS A 17 -5.04 8.68 15.41
C LYS A 17 -4.50 9.14 16.76
N ARG A 18 -5.40 9.28 17.74
CA ARG A 18 -5.07 9.67 19.13
C ARG A 18 -4.05 8.75 19.81
N ASP A 19 -3.93 7.50 19.35
CA ASP A 19 -2.99 6.51 19.86
C ASP A 19 -1.67 6.45 19.07
N GLY A 20 -1.44 7.42 18.17
CA GLY A 20 -0.22 7.53 17.37
C GLY A 20 -0.19 6.69 16.09
N ARG A 21 -1.22 5.85 15.83
CA ARG A 21 -1.27 5.07 14.59
C ARG A 21 -1.53 5.97 13.38
N SER A 22 -0.73 5.81 12.33
CA SER A 22 -0.95 6.50 11.06
C SER A 22 -2.26 6.07 10.41
N VAL A 23 -2.94 7.04 9.82
CA VAL A 23 -4.08 6.85 8.92
C VAL A 23 -3.56 6.98 7.50
N TYR A 24 -3.86 5.99 6.67
CA TYR A 24 -3.34 5.91 5.31
C TYR A 24 -4.43 6.26 4.31
N ASP A 25 -4.07 6.96 3.24
CA ASP A 25 -4.94 7.12 2.09
C ASP A 25 -5.10 5.78 1.36
N GLU A 26 -6.34 5.37 1.08
CA GLU A 26 -6.61 4.07 0.46
C GLU A 26 -6.17 4.01 -1.02
N THR A 27 -6.16 5.15 -1.73
CA THR A 27 -5.71 5.23 -3.13
C THR A 27 -4.19 5.09 -3.19
N ALA A 28 -3.46 5.90 -2.43
CA ALA A 28 -2.01 5.84 -2.32
C ALA A 28 -1.53 4.46 -1.78
N LYS A 29 -2.24 3.89 -0.80
CA LYS A 29 -1.96 2.52 -0.34
C LYS A 29 -2.12 1.49 -1.46
N SER A 30 -3.17 1.61 -2.27
CA SER A 30 -3.40 0.71 -3.40
C SER A 30 -2.34 0.88 -4.50
N GLU A 31 -1.93 2.11 -4.79
CA GLU A 31 -0.82 2.42 -5.71
C GLU A 31 0.49 1.78 -5.22
N LEU A 32 0.84 1.96 -3.94
CA LEU A 32 2.03 1.34 -3.36
C LEU A 32 1.99 -0.19 -3.43
N VAL A 33 0.83 -0.79 -3.16
CA VAL A 33 0.63 -2.24 -3.29
C VAL A 33 0.79 -2.69 -4.75
N ALA A 34 0.27 -1.93 -5.71
CA ALA A 34 0.41 -2.24 -7.13
C ALA A 34 1.87 -2.16 -7.61
N LEU A 35 2.64 -1.20 -7.11
CA LEU A 35 4.09 -1.10 -7.35
C LEU A 35 4.83 -2.32 -6.77
N CYS A 36 4.47 -2.74 -5.55
CA CYS A 36 5.05 -3.91 -4.90
C CYS A 36 4.76 -5.23 -5.63
N LEU A 37 3.71 -5.29 -6.44
CA LEU A 37 3.35 -6.47 -7.24
C LEU A 37 4.07 -6.54 -8.59
N GLN A 38 4.81 -5.49 -8.99
CA GLN A 38 5.55 -5.51 -10.24
C GLN A 38 6.73 -6.49 -10.16
N PRO A 39 7.01 -7.25 -11.25
CA PRO A 39 8.15 -8.15 -11.28
C PRO A 39 9.45 -7.37 -11.05
N GLY A 40 10.29 -7.85 -10.13
CA GLY A 40 11.55 -7.20 -9.75
C GLY A 40 11.40 -6.06 -8.72
N ALA A 41 10.18 -5.75 -8.26
CA ALA A 41 9.97 -4.79 -7.18
C ALA A 41 10.48 -5.33 -5.83
N SER A 42 11.21 -4.49 -5.10
CA SER A 42 11.59 -4.77 -3.71
C SER A 42 10.61 -4.09 -2.77
N VAL A 43 9.77 -4.89 -2.10
CA VAL A 43 8.79 -4.41 -1.12
C VAL A 43 9.47 -3.58 -0.03
N SER A 44 10.60 -4.03 0.49
CA SER A 44 11.35 -3.33 1.55
C SER A 44 11.89 -1.98 1.08
N ARG A 45 12.35 -1.89 -0.17
CA ARG A 45 12.82 -0.63 -0.77
C ARG A 45 11.67 0.35 -0.93
N LEU A 46 10.58 -0.07 -1.57
CA LEU A 46 9.40 0.76 -1.78
C LEU A 46 8.79 1.24 -0.47
N ALA A 47 8.73 0.36 0.54
CA ALA A 47 8.26 0.73 1.88
C ALA A 47 9.15 1.81 2.51
N ARG A 48 10.48 1.63 2.47
CA ARG A 48 11.43 2.59 3.03
C ARG A 48 11.32 3.96 2.34
N ASP A 49 11.27 3.97 1.02
CA ASP A 49 11.19 5.20 0.23
C ASP A 49 9.88 5.96 0.52
N CYS A 50 8.78 5.23 0.74
CA CYS A 50 7.49 5.77 1.21
C CYS A 50 7.42 6.05 2.72
N GLY A 51 8.49 5.81 3.50
CA GLY A 51 8.50 6.02 4.95
C GLY A 51 7.60 5.07 5.75
N VAL A 52 7.27 3.90 5.20
CA VAL A 52 6.40 2.89 5.80
C VAL A 52 7.19 1.65 6.19
N ASN A 53 6.69 0.92 7.19
CA ASN A 53 7.26 -0.37 7.56
C ASN A 53 6.94 -1.43 6.49
N ALA A 54 7.94 -2.19 6.03
CA ALA A 54 7.75 -3.28 5.07
C ALA A 54 6.74 -4.35 5.54
N ASN A 55 6.65 -4.60 6.85
CA ASN A 55 5.64 -5.50 7.43
C ASN A 55 4.22 -4.97 7.23
N GLN A 56 4.03 -3.65 7.28
CA GLN A 56 2.74 -3.02 7.04
C GLN A 56 2.31 -3.21 5.58
N VAL A 57 3.25 -3.06 4.64
CA VAL A 57 3.01 -3.31 3.21
C VAL A 57 2.73 -4.79 2.94
N GLY A 58 3.47 -5.70 3.58
CA GLY A 58 3.21 -7.15 3.52
C GLY A 58 1.79 -7.51 3.98
N ARG A 59 1.31 -6.86 5.04
CA ARG A 59 -0.08 -7.00 5.50
C ARG A 59 -1.07 -6.50 4.45
N TRP A 60 -0.85 -5.34 3.85
CA TRP A 60 -1.71 -4.79 2.80
C TRP A 60 -1.74 -5.66 1.55
N LEU A 61 -0.61 -6.23 1.14
CA LEU A 61 -0.54 -7.19 0.02
C LEU A 61 -1.43 -8.40 0.27
N ARG A 62 -1.40 -8.94 1.50
CA ARG A 62 -2.29 -10.04 1.91
C ARG A 62 -3.74 -9.60 1.88
N GLU A 63 -4.08 -8.47 2.49
CA GLU A 63 -5.45 -7.92 2.51
C GLU A 63 -5.98 -7.67 1.09
N HIS A 64 -5.16 -7.10 0.20
CA HIS A 64 -5.49 -6.88 -1.20
C HIS A 64 -5.78 -8.18 -1.96
N GLY A 65 -5.02 -9.26 -1.67
CA GLY A 65 -5.31 -10.60 -2.20
C GLY A 65 -6.65 -11.17 -1.72
N HIS A 66 -7.01 -10.96 -0.45
CA HIS A 66 -8.30 -11.39 0.10
C HIS A 66 -9.46 -10.56 -0.45
N SER A 67 -9.31 -9.24 -0.54
CA SER A 67 -10.31 -8.35 -1.14
C SER A 67 -10.51 -8.64 -2.63
N ARG A 68 -9.47 -8.95 -3.40
CA ARG A 68 -9.59 -9.34 -4.81
C ARG A 68 -10.34 -10.66 -4.95
N ARG A 69 -10.05 -11.66 -4.10
CA ARG A 69 -10.77 -12.94 -4.10
C ARG A 69 -12.24 -12.76 -3.72
N VAL A 70 -12.55 -11.97 -2.69
CA VAL A 70 -13.94 -11.65 -2.32
C VAL A 70 -14.66 -10.95 -3.48
N ARG A 71 -14.07 -9.88 -4.05
CA ARG A 71 -14.66 -9.15 -5.19
C ARG A 71 -14.87 -10.03 -6.43
N GLN A 72 -13.98 -10.98 -6.71
CA GLN A 72 -14.16 -11.95 -7.80
C GLN A 72 -15.31 -12.92 -7.55
N VAL A 73 -15.57 -13.30 -6.29
CA VAL A 73 -16.69 -14.20 -5.96
C VAL A 73 -18.03 -13.47 -6.11
N VAL A 74 -18.13 -12.21 -5.70
CA VAL A 74 -19.38 -11.43 -5.87
C VAL A 74 -19.67 -11.09 -7.33
N ALA A 75 -18.64 -10.86 -8.15
CA ALA A 75 -18.81 -10.53 -9.57
C ALA A 75 -19.12 -11.74 -10.48
N LYS A 76 -19.01 -12.97 -9.96
CA LYS A 76 -19.30 -14.22 -10.69
C LYS A 76 -20.65 -14.85 -10.28
N ALA A 77 -21.36 -14.24 -9.33
CA ALA A 77 -22.65 -14.69 -8.84
C ALA A 77 -23.82 -14.04 -9.60
#